data_AF-A0A7K0X9X4-F1
#
_entry.id   AF-A0A7K0X9X4-F1
#
_cell.length_a   1.000
_cell.length_b   1.000
_cell.length_c   1.000
_cell.angle_alpha   90.00
_cell.angle_beta   90.00
_cell.angle_gamma   90.00
#
_symmetry.space_group_name_H-M   'P 1'
#
loop_
_entity.id
_entity.type
_entity.pdbx_description
1 polymer ?
#
loop_
_entity_poly.entity_id
_entity_poly.type
_entity_poly.pdbx_seq_one_letter_code
_entity_poly.pdbx_strand_id
1 'polypeptide(L)'
;MNSPSKRIHVYGHVSASPAAIASAFHGTVSATAEADSDLAIFAINPGAGIDAQTISLWQELDDFQIPRLVLVNGLEGQELDFDDAAMLASRVFDQVITPYLVLHGDDGEPTALIRLQDLEIIDYSTNPPTTRHCDPEHEELVREFREEYFEQTSEMDEGAFAAGIIFPAIPINLNKGIGVDVVMRYINLLPSSS
;
A
#
# COMPACT_ATOMS: atom_id res chain seq x y z
N MET A 1 -5.84 23.43 14.16
CA MET A 1 -6.21 22.51 15.26
C MET A 1 -5.49 21.21 14.95
N ASN A 2 -4.55 20.77 15.80
CA ASN A 2 -3.86 19.50 15.59
C ASN A 2 -4.88 18.38 15.81
N SER A 3 -5.25 17.67 14.75
CA SER A 3 -5.85 16.34 14.91
C SER A 3 -4.88 15.50 15.76
N PRO A 4 -5.37 14.67 16.70
CA PRO A 4 -4.50 13.77 17.45
C PRO A 4 -3.72 12.89 16.45
N SER A 5 -2.42 12.80 16.67
CA SER A 5 -1.50 12.03 15.83
C SER A 5 -1.84 10.56 15.95
N LYS A 6 -2.04 9.89 14.81
CA LYS A 6 -2.24 8.43 14.78
C LYS A 6 -1.00 7.72 15.32
N ARG A 7 -1.18 6.66 16.11
CA ARG A 7 -0.12 5.71 16.45
C ARG A 7 0.10 4.74 15.29
N ILE A 8 1.11 5.01 14.48
CA ILE A 8 1.44 4.21 13.30
C ILE A 8 2.71 3.41 13.59
N HIS A 9 2.61 2.08 13.53
CA HIS A 9 3.76 1.18 13.64
C HIS A 9 4.10 0.57 12.29
N VAL A 10 5.39 0.62 11.93
CA VAL A 10 5.90 0.12 10.65
C VAL A 10 6.76 -1.12 10.88
N TYR A 11 6.50 -2.16 10.10
CA TYR A 11 7.15 -3.47 10.13
C TYR A 11 7.74 -3.78 8.77
N GLY A 12 8.72 -4.67 8.71
CA GLY A 12 9.31 -5.16 7.46
C GLY A 12 10.84 -5.24 7.50
N HIS A 13 11.40 -5.95 6.53
CA HIS A 13 12.84 -6.09 6.38
C HIS A 13 13.49 -4.73 6.01
N VAL A 14 14.74 -4.53 6.42
CA VAL A 14 15.53 -3.31 6.12
C VAL A 14 15.59 -2.98 4.62
N SER A 15 15.53 -3.98 3.74
CA SER A 15 15.50 -3.79 2.29
C SER A 15 14.29 -2.99 1.79
N ALA A 16 13.16 -2.99 2.52
CA ALA A 16 11.97 -2.21 2.20
C ALA A 16 12.01 -0.78 2.76
N SER A 17 13.08 -0.41 3.47
CA SER A 17 13.27 0.89 4.11
C SER A 17 12.16 1.29 5.09
N PRO A 18 11.78 0.44 6.07
CA PRO A 18 10.72 0.73 7.04
C PRO A 18 10.96 2.01 7.84
N ALA A 19 12.23 2.36 8.12
CA ALA A 19 12.57 3.62 8.80
C ALA A 19 12.23 4.87 7.98
N ALA A 20 12.42 4.82 6.66
CA ALA A 20 12.06 5.93 5.77
C ALA A 20 10.54 6.08 5.66
N ILE A 21 9.82 4.94 5.57
CA ILE A 21 8.36 4.89 5.57
C ILE A 21 7.80 5.45 6.88
N ALA A 22 8.32 4.99 8.02
CA ALA A 22 7.93 5.51 9.33
C ALA A 22 8.12 7.03 9.43
N SER A 23 9.26 7.54 8.97
CA SER A 23 9.52 8.98 8.93
C SER A 23 8.55 9.73 8.01
N ALA A 24 8.20 9.17 6.84
CA ALA A 24 7.31 9.81 5.87
C ALA A 24 5.87 9.94 6.39
N PHE A 25 5.41 8.96 7.17
CA PHE A 25 4.04 8.89 7.67
C PHE A 25 3.90 9.20 9.17
N HIS A 26 4.94 9.76 9.81
CA HIS A 26 4.96 10.10 11.24
C HIS A 26 4.70 8.90 12.17
N GLY A 27 5.16 7.72 11.76
CA GLY A 27 5.12 6.50 12.56
C GLY A 27 6.47 6.15 13.17
N THR A 28 6.54 4.94 13.73
CA THR A 28 7.76 4.36 14.31
C THR A 28 7.95 2.93 13.83
N VAL A 29 9.19 2.51 13.62
CA VAL A 29 9.48 1.10 13.34
C VAL A 29 9.33 0.30 14.63
N SER A 30 8.61 -0.81 14.58
CA SER A 30 8.56 -1.77 15.68
C SER A 30 9.07 -3.15 15.25
N ALA A 31 9.58 -3.89 16.23
CA ALA A 31 10.02 -5.29 16.10
C ALA A 31 9.13 -6.25 16.90
N THR A 32 8.05 -5.75 17.50
CA THR A 32 7.08 -6.46 18.33
C THR A 32 5.67 -6.05 17.91
N ALA A 33 4.70 -6.96 18.03
CA ALA A 33 3.31 -6.63 17.69
C ALA A 33 2.73 -5.61 18.69
N GLU A 34 2.46 -4.40 18.22
CA GLU A 34 1.93 -3.29 19.04
C GLU A 34 0.40 -3.27 18.99
N ALA A 35 -0.23 -3.82 20.03
CA ALA A 35 -1.69 -3.93 20.16
C ALA A 35 -2.44 -2.58 20.22
N ASP A 36 -1.75 -1.48 20.54
CA ASP A 36 -2.32 -0.14 20.64
C ASP A 36 -2.15 0.71 19.36
N SER A 37 -1.69 0.08 18.26
CA SER A 37 -1.58 0.73 16.96
C SER A 37 -2.94 1.21 16.44
N ASP A 38 -2.99 2.44 15.96
CA ASP A 38 -4.13 2.91 15.15
C ASP A 38 -4.02 2.41 13.71
N LEU A 39 -2.79 2.12 13.24
CA LEU A 39 -2.46 1.55 11.93
C LEU A 39 -1.16 0.75 12.01
N ALA A 40 -1.16 -0.45 11.44
CA ALA A 40 0.06 -1.20 11.16
C ALA A 40 0.42 -1.10 9.67
N ILE A 41 1.68 -0.79 9.37
CA ILE A 41 2.20 -0.73 8.00
C ILE A 41 3.24 -1.83 7.83
N PHE A 42 3.05 -2.68 6.82
CA PHE A 42 3.99 -3.73 6.45
C PHE A 42 4.71 -3.34 5.16
N ALA A 43 5.99 -2.99 5.29
CA ALA A 43 6.85 -2.62 4.17
C ALA A 43 7.45 -3.87 3.52
N ILE A 44 7.28 -4.00 2.21
CA ILE A 44 7.80 -5.11 1.40
C ILE A 44 8.69 -4.57 0.30
N ASN A 45 9.78 -5.27 0.01
CA ASN A 45 10.60 -5.05 -1.18
C ASN A 45 10.50 -6.30 -2.08
N PRO A 46 10.01 -6.18 -3.33
CA PRO A 46 9.86 -7.32 -4.24
C PRO A 46 11.18 -8.06 -4.47
N GLY A 47 12.32 -7.36 -4.51
CA GLY A 47 13.63 -7.94 -4.73
C GLY A 47 14.21 -8.73 -3.54
N ALA A 48 13.58 -8.66 -2.36
CA ALA A 48 14.08 -9.31 -1.14
C ALA A 48 13.09 -10.33 -0.54
N GLY A 49 11.84 -10.37 -1.02
CA GLY A 49 10.78 -11.17 -0.42
C GLY A 49 10.35 -10.66 0.97
N ILE A 50 9.67 -11.54 1.72
CA ILE A 50 9.12 -11.24 3.05
C ILE A 50 9.78 -12.18 4.06
N ASP A 51 10.41 -11.64 5.09
CA ASP A 51 11.09 -12.45 6.12
C ASP A 51 10.11 -13.07 7.12
N ALA A 52 10.55 -14.14 7.79
CA ALA A 52 9.72 -14.89 8.74
C ALA A 52 9.26 -14.04 9.93
N GLN A 53 10.07 -13.07 10.38
CA GLN A 53 9.70 -12.20 11.50
C GLN A 53 8.52 -11.31 11.12
N THR A 54 8.54 -10.74 9.92
CA THR A 54 7.47 -9.90 9.38
C THR A 54 6.17 -10.69 9.26
N ILE A 55 6.24 -11.96 8.83
CA ILE A 55 5.09 -12.88 8.78
C ILE A 55 4.53 -13.16 10.19
N SER A 56 5.39 -13.43 11.17
CA SER A 56 4.94 -13.64 12.55
C SER A 56 4.28 -12.39 13.13
N LEU A 57 4.83 -11.21 12.89
CA LEU A 57 4.26 -9.93 13.35
C LEU A 57 2.89 -9.66 12.72
N TRP A 58 2.66 -10.05 11.47
CA TRP A 58 1.34 -9.97 10.85
C TRP A 58 0.31 -10.78 11.64
N GLN A 59 0.61 -12.07 11.87
CA GLN A 59 -0.26 -13.01 12.56
C GLN A 59 -0.53 -12.61 14.02
N GLU A 60 0.48 -12.13 14.73
CA GLU A 60 0.34 -11.67 16.11
C GLU A 60 -0.64 -10.49 16.25
N LEU A 61 -0.81 -9.70 15.18
CA LEU A 61 -1.72 -8.56 15.23
C LEU A 61 -3.19 -8.96 15.03
N ASP A 62 -3.50 -10.15 14.50
CA ASP A 62 -4.86 -10.55 14.09
C ASP A 62 -5.86 -10.50 15.25
N ASP A 63 -5.39 -10.77 16.46
CA ASP A 63 -6.19 -10.72 17.69
C ASP A 63 -6.72 -9.30 18.02
N PHE A 64 -6.17 -8.24 17.42
CA PHE A 64 -6.47 -6.85 17.75
C PHE A 64 -7.33 -6.11 16.70
N GLN A 65 -7.60 -6.72 15.55
CA GLN A 65 -8.32 -6.09 14.43
C GLN A 65 -7.76 -4.72 14.02
N ILE A 66 -6.44 -4.56 14.08
CA ILE A 66 -5.75 -3.33 13.71
C ILE A 66 -5.83 -3.15 12.19
N PRO A 67 -6.25 -1.99 11.66
CA PRO A 67 -6.15 -1.66 10.24
C PRO A 67 -4.71 -1.86 9.75
N ARG A 68 -4.54 -2.53 8.60
CA ARG A 68 -3.20 -2.78 8.03
C ARG A 68 -3.09 -2.30 6.60
N LEU A 69 -1.94 -1.72 6.28
CA LEU A 69 -1.51 -1.45 4.91
C LEU A 69 -0.27 -2.27 4.60
N VAL A 70 -0.20 -2.79 3.38
CA VAL A 70 1.03 -3.32 2.81
C VAL A 70 1.60 -2.25 1.88
N LEU A 71 2.82 -1.78 2.13
CA LEU A 71 3.48 -0.82 1.26
C LEU A 71 4.61 -1.52 0.51
N VAL A 72 4.46 -1.59 -0.82
CA VAL A 72 5.48 -2.17 -1.69
C VAL A 72 6.41 -1.04 -2.12
N ASN A 73 7.65 -1.10 -1.67
CA ASN A 73 8.70 -0.13 -1.94
C ASN A 73 9.85 -0.79 -2.70
N GLY A 74 10.76 -0.01 -3.27
CA GLY A 74 11.89 -0.55 -4.03
C GLY A 74 11.47 -1.02 -5.43
N LEU A 75 10.54 -0.29 -6.07
CA LEU A 75 10.01 -0.56 -7.40
C LEU A 75 10.88 0.05 -8.52
N GLU A 76 12.19 0.18 -8.28
CA GLU A 76 13.12 0.68 -9.29
C GLU A 76 13.56 -0.42 -10.26
N GLY A 77 13.43 -0.16 -11.57
CA GLY A 77 13.81 -1.09 -12.63
C GLY A 77 12.68 -2.05 -13.08
N GLN A 78 12.77 -2.49 -14.33
CA GLN A 78 11.73 -3.26 -15.04
C GLN A 78 11.52 -4.71 -14.55
N GLU A 79 12.39 -5.23 -13.68
CA GLU A 79 12.31 -6.62 -13.21
C GLU A 79 11.50 -6.78 -11.91
N LEU A 80 11.09 -5.66 -11.30
CA LEU A 80 10.44 -5.65 -9.99
C LEU A 80 8.97 -5.29 -10.12
N ASP A 81 8.14 -6.32 -10.26
CA ASP A 81 6.71 -6.18 -10.48
C ASP A 81 5.93 -6.04 -9.16
N PHE A 82 5.08 -5.01 -9.11
CA PHE A 82 4.25 -4.71 -7.93
C PHE A 82 3.20 -5.79 -7.67
N ASP A 83 2.57 -6.29 -8.73
CA ASP A 83 1.52 -7.32 -8.67
C ASP A 83 2.09 -8.67 -8.20
N ASP A 84 3.31 -9.04 -8.60
CA ASP A 84 4.01 -10.20 -8.06
C ASP A 84 4.29 -10.06 -6.56
N ALA A 85 4.68 -8.85 -6.10
CA ALA A 85 4.89 -8.57 -4.69
C ALA A 85 3.58 -8.69 -3.89
N ALA A 86 2.47 -8.18 -4.43
CA ALA A 86 1.16 -8.28 -3.82
C ALA A 86 0.67 -9.74 -3.78
N MET A 87 0.87 -10.50 -4.86
CA MET A 87 0.57 -11.92 -4.90
C MET A 87 1.39 -12.70 -3.85
N LEU A 88 2.68 -12.38 -3.69
CA LEU A 88 3.51 -12.98 -2.64
C LEU A 88 3.00 -12.62 -1.24
N ALA A 89 2.59 -11.37 -1.01
CA ALA A 89 2.00 -10.93 0.25
C ALA A 89 0.74 -11.73 0.59
N SER A 90 -0.19 -11.88 -0.35
CA SER A 90 -1.42 -12.69 -0.17
C SER A 90 -1.14 -14.18 0.11
N ARG A 91 0.05 -14.70 -0.19
CA ARG A 91 0.42 -16.10 0.12
C ARG A 91 0.88 -16.31 1.55
N VAL A 92 1.41 -15.28 2.21
CA VAL A 92 2.03 -15.39 3.54
C VAL A 92 1.33 -14.58 4.61
N PHE A 93 0.58 -13.56 4.22
CA PHE A 93 -0.37 -12.81 5.04
C PHE A 93 -1.80 -13.28 4.75
N ASP A 94 -2.79 -12.51 5.20
CA ASP A 94 -4.14 -12.56 4.65
C ASP A 94 -4.21 -12.00 3.22
N GLN A 95 -5.33 -12.27 2.54
CA GLN A 95 -5.59 -11.73 1.20
C GLN A 95 -5.45 -10.21 1.20
N VAL A 96 -4.48 -9.71 0.43
CA VAL A 96 -4.33 -8.27 0.17
C VAL A 96 -5.13 -7.86 -1.07
N ILE A 97 -5.54 -6.60 -1.10
CA ILE A 97 -6.28 -5.99 -2.21
C ILE A 97 -5.37 -4.96 -2.90
N THR A 98 -5.36 -4.91 -4.23
CA THR A 98 -4.52 -4.01 -5.02
C THR A 98 -5.35 -2.88 -5.67
N PRO A 99 -5.70 -1.80 -4.96
CA PRO A 99 -6.53 -0.73 -5.51
C PRO A 99 -5.84 0.10 -6.60
N TYR A 100 -4.51 0.00 -6.73
CA TYR A 100 -3.70 0.71 -7.72
C TYR A 100 -2.67 -0.22 -8.34
N LEU A 101 -2.38 -0.01 -9.63
CA LEU A 101 -1.24 -0.64 -10.31
C LEU A 101 -0.23 0.42 -10.74
N VAL A 102 1.02 0.00 -10.91
CA VAL A 102 2.14 0.86 -11.31
C VAL A 102 2.18 0.99 -12.83
N LEU A 103 2.30 2.21 -13.32
CA LEU A 103 2.63 2.50 -14.71
C LEU A 103 4.09 2.97 -14.81
N HIS A 104 4.82 2.34 -15.72
CA HIS A 104 6.23 2.63 -15.99
C HIS A 104 6.36 3.60 -17.17
N GLY A 105 7.33 4.51 -17.09
CA GLY A 105 7.73 5.35 -18.21
C GLY A 105 8.58 4.60 -19.23
N ASP A 106 8.95 5.28 -20.32
CA ASP A 106 9.78 4.72 -21.39
C ASP A 106 11.18 4.27 -20.92
N ASP A 107 11.66 4.85 -19.81
CA ASP A 107 12.92 4.47 -19.15
C ASP A 107 12.77 3.24 -18.24
N GLY A 108 11.58 2.66 -18.16
CA GLY A 108 11.28 1.51 -17.31
C GLY A 108 11.07 1.84 -15.84
N GLU A 109 11.05 3.12 -15.50
CA GLU A 109 10.92 3.59 -14.14
C GLU A 109 9.45 3.84 -13.77
N PRO A 110 9.05 3.65 -12.49
CA PRO A 110 7.70 3.98 -12.06
C PRO A 110 7.48 5.50 -12.18
N THR A 111 6.37 5.90 -12.80
CA THR A 111 6.02 7.30 -13.04
C THR A 111 4.59 7.66 -12.66
N ALA A 112 3.67 6.69 -12.73
CA ALA A 112 2.25 6.92 -12.48
C ALA A 112 1.58 5.71 -11.80
N LEU A 113 0.41 5.94 -11.20
CA LEU A 113 -0.46 4.88 -10.69
C LEU A 113 -1.80 4.92 -11.41
N ILE A 114 -2.33 3.76 -11.82
CA ILE A 114 -3.70 3.62 -12.30
C ILE A 114 -4.61 3.09 -11.20
N ARG A 115 -5.68 3.82 -10.88
CA ARG A 115 -6.67 3.44 -9.87
C ARG A 115 -7.69 2.48 -10.46
N LEU A 116 -7.81 1.28 -9.90
CA LEU A 116 -8.68 0.24 -10.45
C LEU A 116 -10.17 0.52 -10.24
N GLN A 117 -10.56 1.43 -9.36
CA GLN A 117 -11.97 1.79 -9.15
C GLN A 117 -12.56 2.50 -10.38
N ASP A 118 -11.85 3.44 -10.98
CA ASP A 118 -12.39 4.37 -11.99
C ASP A 118 -11.45 4.61 -13.19
N LEU A 119 -10.33 3.89 -13.27
CA LEU A 119 -9.31 4.03 -14.30
C LEU A 119 -8.70 5.43 -14.37
N GLU A 120 -8.70 6.18 -13.28
CA GLU A 120 -7.90 7.40 -13.22
C GLU A 120 -6.42 7.09 -13.02
N ILE A 121 -5.59 7.71 -13.85
CA ILE A 121 -4.14 7.73 -13.74
C ILE A 121 -3.72 8.95 -12.93
N ILE A 122 -2.94 8.73 -11.87
CA ILE A 122 -2.23 9.76 -11.12
C ILE A 122 -0.79 9.79 -11.62
N ASP A 123 -0.44 10.86 -12.33
CA ASP A 123 0.89 11.06 -12.94
C ASP A 123 1.79 11.88 -12.02
N TYR A 124 2.83 11.26 -11.48
CA TYR A 124 3.81 11.84 -10.56
C TYR A 124 5.04 12.42 -11.27
N SER A 125 5.10 12.39 -12.61
CA SER A 125 6.13 13.11 -13.36
C SER A 125 5.95 14.63 -13.31
N THR A 126 4.76 15.07 -12.91
CA THR A 126 4.39 16.48 -12.69
C THR A 126 4.40 16.84 -11.20
N ASN A 127 4.57 18.13 -10.89
CA ASN A 127 4.52 18.64 -9.53
C ASN A 127 3.66 19.92 -9.44
N PRO A 128 2.48 19.89 -8.81
CA PRO A 128 1.87 18.73 -8.14
C PRO A 128 1.46 17.62 -9.13
N PRO A 129 1.28 16.37 -8.67
CA PRO A 129 0.80 15.28 -9.51
C PRO A 129 -0.53 15.64 -10.20
N THR A 130 -0.68 15.24 -11.45
CA THR A 130 -1.89 15.47 -12.24
C THR A 130 -2.71 14.20 -12.36
N THR A 131 -4.03 14.33 -12.45
CA THR A 131 -4.94 13.20 -12.63
C THR A 131 -5.65 13.29 -13.96
N ARG A 132 -5.75 12.16 -14.67
CA ARG A 132 -6.49 12.03 -15.93
C ARG A 132 -7.10 10.64 -16.04
N HIS A 133 -8.10 10.49 -16.91
CA HIS A 133 -8.58 9.15 -17.26
C HIS A 133 -7.54 8.40 -18.11
N CYS A 134 -7.52 7.06 -18.02
CA CYS A 134 -6.61 6.24 -18.80
C CYS A 134 -6.96 6.24 -20.29
N ASP A 135 -5.96 5.94 -21.12
CA ASP A 135 -6.19 5.66 -22.54
C ASP A 135 -6.69 4.21 -22.71
N PRO A 136 -7.41 3.86 -23.80
CA PRO A 136 -8.02 2.53 -23.98
C PRO A 136 -7.05 1.35 -23.89
N GLU A 137 -5.79 1.56 -24.25
CA GLU A 137 -4.75 0.53 -24.15
C GLU A 137 -4.49 0.11 -22.70
N HIS A 138 -4.56 1.06 -21.75
CA HIS A 138 -4.40 0.77 -20.33
C HIS A 138 -5.58 -0.04 -19.78
N GLU A 139 -6.81 0.23 -20.25
CA GLU A 139 -8.01 -0.46 -19.80
C GLU A 139 -7.93 -1.96 -20.10
N GLU A 140 -7.47 -2.32 -21.30
CA GLU A 140 -7.26 -3.72 -21.66
C GLU A 140 -6.19 -4.38 -20.77
N LEU A 141 -5.08 -3.68 -20.51
CA LEU A 141 -3.97 -4.21 -19.71
C LEU A 141 -4.37 -4.49 -18.26
N VAL A 142 -5.28 -3.70 -17.68
CA VAL A 142 -5.68 -3.84 -16.27
C VAL A 142 -7.01 -4.58 -16.07
N ARG A 143 -7.60 -5.11 -17.14
CA ARG A 143 -8.96 -5.69 -17.13
C ARG A 143 -9.12 -6.77 -16.05
N GLU A 144 -8.23 -7.76 -16.04
CA GLU A 144 -8.30 -8.89 -15.10
C GLU A 144 -8.10 -8.43 -13.65
N PHE A 145 -7.11 -7.57 -13.40
CA PHE A 145 -6.88 -6.98 -12.08
C PHE A 145 -8.08 -6.15 -11.59
N ARG A 146 -8.74 -5.43 -12.50
CA ARG A 146 -9.94 -4.64 -12.18
C ARG A 146 -11.11 -5.54 -11.81
N GLU A 147 -11.32 -6.63 -12.55
CA GLU A 147 -12.34 -7.63 -12.24
C GLU A 147 -12.09 -8.26 -10.85
N GLU A 148 -10.85 -8.68 -10.58
CA GLU A 148 -10.45 -9.21 -9.27
C GLU A 148 -10.68 -8.19 -8.15
N TYR A 149 -10.27 -6.93 -8.35
CA TYR A 149 -10.47 -5.85 -7.40
C TYR A 149 -11.96 -5.66 -7.04
N PHE A 150 -12.85 -5.69 -8.04
CA PHE A 150 -14.28 -5.57 -7.78
C PHE A 150 -14.88 -6.80 -7.10
N GLU A 151 -14.43 -8.01 -7.44
CA GLU A 151 -14.85 -9.21 -6.73
C GLU A 151 -14.46 -9.12 -5.24
N GLN A 152 -13.22 -8.77 -4.94
CA GLN A 152 -12.70 -8.63 -3.57
C GLN A 152 -13.40 -7.52 -2.76
N THR A 153 -13.92 -6.48 -3.42
CA THR A 153 -14.50 -5.31 -2.75
C THR A 153 -16.03 -5.23 -2.82
N SER A 154 -16.69 -6.08 -3.61
CA SER A 154 -18.13 -6.05 -3.88
C SER A 154 -19.03 -6.08 -2.64
N GLU A 155 -18.63 -6.82 -1.60
CA GLU A 155 -19.37 -6.99 -0.35
C GLU A 155 -18.83 -6.09 0.79
N MET A 156 -17.86 -5.23 0.49
CA MET A 156 -17.18 -4.39 1.49
C MET A 156 -17.85 -3.01 1.55
N ASP A 157 -18.06 -2.51 2.77
CA ASP A 157 -18.49 -1.13 2.97
C ASP A 157 -17.30 -0.15 3.03
N GLU A 158 -17.59 1.16 3.04
CA GLU A 158 -16.57 2.21 3.11
C GLU A 158 -15.73 2.16 4.41
N GLY A 159 -16.20 1.46 5.44
CA GLY A 159 -15.53 1.31 6.74
C GLY A 159 -14.64 0.07 6.86
N ALA A 160 -14.68 -0.86 5.89
CA ALA A 160 -14.00 -2.15 5.98
C ALA A 160 -12.49 -2.03 6.26
N PHE A 161 -11.82 -1.05 5.66
CA PHE A 161 -10.41 -0.79 5.94
C PHE A 161 -10.18 -0.34 7.39
N ALA A 162 -10.93 0.66 7.85
CA ALA A 162 -10.79 1.20 9.21
C ALA A 162 -11.20 0.20 10.30
N ALA A 163 -11.97 -0.83 9.94
CA ALA A 163 -12.33 -1.95 10.80
C ALA A 163 -11.33 -3.11 10.77
N GLY A 164 -10.25 -3.03 9.98
CA GLY A 164 -9.24 -4.09 9.86
C GLY A 164 -9.75 -5.34 9.13
N ILE A 165 -10.71 -5.20 8.21
CA ILE A 165 -11.33 -6.29 7.45
C ILE A 165 -10.63 -6.51 6.11
N ILE A 166 -10.22 -5.42 5.46
CA ILE A 166 -9.48 -5.46 4.19
C ILE A 166 -8.07 -4.91 4.37
N PHE A 167 -7.14 -5.42 3.57
CA PHE A 167 -5.72 -5.09 3.65
C PHE A 167 -5.19 -4.58 2.30
N PRO A 168 -5.23 -3.25 2.06
CA PRO A 168 -4.73 -2.68 0.82
C PRO A 168 -3.21 -2.81 0.70
N ALA A 169 -2.75 -3.28 -0.46
CA ALA A 169 -1.38 -3.19 -0.93
C ALA A 169 -1.21 -1.95 -1.82
N ILE A 170 -0.30 -1.05 -1.46
CA ILE A 170 -0.08 0.23 -2.13
C ILE A 170 1.36 0.31 -2.64
N PRO A 171 1.58 0.56 -3.94
CA PRO A 171 2.91 0.84 -4.47
C PRO A 171 3.38 2.21 -4.01
N ILE A 172 4.62 2.31 -3.53
CA ILE A 172 5.22 3.58 -3.14
C ILE A 172 6.61 3.78 -3.75
N ASN A 173 6.94 5.04 -4.02
CA ASN A 173 8.32 5.47 -4.25
C ASN A 173 8.52 6.81 -3.53
N LEU A 174 9.20 6.80 -2.38
CA LEU A 174 9.37 8.00 -1.55
C LEU A 174 10.23 9.08 -2.22
N ASN A 175 11.13 8.70 -3.14
CA ASN A 175 11.98 9.65 -3.86
C ASN A 175 11.18 10.44 -4.89
N LYS A 176 10.21 9.80 -5.56
CA LYS A 176 9.34 10.39 -6.58
C LYS A 176 7.99 10.86 -6.03
N GLY A 177 7.69 10.58 -4.76
CA GLY A 177 6.41 10.89 -4.13
C GLY A 177 5.25 9.98 -4.56
N ILE A 178 5.53 8.90 -5.31
CA ILE A 178 4.51 7.97 -5.82
C ILE A 178 3.81 7.29 -4.64
N GLY A 179 2.47 7.32 -4.64
CA GLY A 179 1.62 6.63 -3.67
C GLY A 179 1.57 7.29 -2.29
N VAL A 180 2.33 8.35 -2.02
CA VAL A 180 2.35 9.02 -0.70
C VAL A 180 0.99 9.64 -0.39
N ASP A 181 0.35 10.28 -1.36
CA ASP A 181 -1.01 10.84 -1.25
C ASP A 181 -2.06 9.74 -1.05
N VAL A 182 -1.88 8.58 -1.69
CA VAL A 182 -2.76 7.41 -1.54
C VAL A 182 -2.68 6.86 -0.11
N VAL A 183 -1.48 6.67 0.43
CA VAL A 183 -1.29 6.21 1.82
C VAL A 183 -1.87 7.23 2.81
N MET A 184 -1.66 8.52 2.58
CA MET A 184 -2.24 9.58 3.41
C MET A 184 -3.77 9.56 3.37
N ARG A 185 -4.39 9.23 2.22
CA ARG A 185 -5.85 9.06 2.12
C ARG A 185 -6.33 7.94 3.04
N TYR A 186 -5.69 6.78 3.04
CA TYR A 186 -6.03 5.68 3.95
C TYR A 186 -5.84 6.06 5.42
N ILE A 187 -4.74 6.72 5.78
CA ILE A 187 -4.51 7.21 7.16
C ILE A 187 -5.65 8.15 7.61
N ASN A 188 -6.16 8.97 6.71
CA ASN A 188 -7.26 9.90 7.00
C ASN A 188 -8.64 9.23 7.15
N LEU A 189 -8.82 7.99 6.67
CA LEU A 189 -10.04 7.22 6.91
C LEU A 189 -10.14 6.70 8.35
N LEU A 190 -9.02 6.62 9.05
CA LEU A 190 -8.98 6.09 10.40
C LEU A 190 -9.60 7.06 11.41
N PRO A 191 -10.29 6.58 12.45
CA PRO A 191 -10.81 7.44 13.52
C PRO A 191 -9.66 8.09 14.29
N SER A 192 -9.81 9.36 14.67
CA SER A 192 -8.84 10.04 15.53
C SER A 192 -8.70 9.31 16.86
N SER A 193 -7.45 9.00 17.25
CA SER A 193 -7.14 8.46 18.57
C SER A 193 -7.67 9.44 19.63
N SER A 194 -8.44 8.94 20.59
CA SER A 194 -8.96 9.74 21.71
C SER A 194 -7.91 10.01 22.77
#